data_AF-A0A1W1X1L0-F1
#
_entry.id   AF-A0A1W1X1L0-F1
#
_cell.length_a   1.000
_cell.length_b   1.000
_cell.length_c   1.000
_cell.angle_alpha   90.00
_cell.angle_beta   90.00
_cell.angle_gamma   90.00
#
_symmetry.space_group_name_H-M   'P 1'
#
loop_
_entity.id
_entity.type
_entity.pdbx_description
1 polymer ?
#
loop_
_entity_poly.entity_id
_entity_poly.type
_entity_poly.pdbx_seq_one_letter_code
_entity_poly.pdbx_strand_id
1 'polypeptide(L)'
;MDKIAERIDLSSKVLEIDIYSPIFQEMLDNLNTEIERTIKKVYDKDFVGGEISLKLNIEIPKAFKEFPKKDEFGEMTVKTYAYRRPRFVHKVTTTLKKQFKQEGEYEAEREIKVDDDGRFIAVPVEDPQVSMFDENE
;
A
#
# COMPACT_ATOMS: atom_id res chain seq x y z
N MET A 1 19.35 1.98 -14.60
CA MET A 1 20.16 0.99 -13.86
C MET A 1 19.21 -0.07 -13.37
N ASP A 2 19.14 -1.18 -14.09
CA ASP A 2 18.28 -2.30 -13.72
C ASP A 2 18.92 -3.03 -12.54
N LYS A 3 18.19 -3.13 -11.42
CA LYS A 3 18.60 -3.92 -10.27
C LYS A 3 18.56 -5.39 -10.70
N ILE A 4 19.72 -5.96 -10.98
CA ILE A 4 19.91 -7.41 -11.10
C ILE A 4 19.59 -7.96 -9.70
N ALA A 5 18.36 -8.47 -9.53
CA ALA A 5 18.01 -9.25 -8.36
C ALA A 5 18.84 -10.54 -8.44
N GLU A 6 19.96 -10.58 -7.71
CA GLU A 6 20.67 -11.83 -7.46
C GLU A 6 19.67 -12.81 -6.86
N ARG A 7 19.23 -13.76 -7.70
CA ARG A 7 18.47 -14.92 -7.23
C ARG A 7 19.42 -15.73 -6.36
N ILE A 8 19.36 -15.51 -5.06
CA ILE A 8 20.11 -16.27 -4.06
C ILE A 8 19.81 -17.75 -4.30
N ASP A 9 20.80 -18.52 -4.76
CA ASP A 9 20.67 -19.95 -4.98
C ASP A 9 20.73 -20.69 -3.64
N LEU A 10 19.56 -21.02 -3.11
CA LEU A 10 19.38 -21.69 -1.82
C LEU A 10 19.29 -23.21 -1.95
N SER A 11 19.52 -23.78 -3.14
CA SER A 11 19.27 -25.19 -3.45
C SER A 11 20.11 -26.20 -2.66
N SER A 12 21.23 -25.77 -2.09
CA SER A 12 22.19 -26.61 -1.36
C SER A 12 22.24 -26.35 0.15
N LYS A 13 21.54 -25.34 0.66
CA LYS A 13 21.56 -24.99 2.09
C LYS A 13 20.43 -25.68 2.84
N VAL A 14 20.75 -26.21 4.03
CA VAL A 14 19.72 -26.57 5.02
C VAL A 14 19.13 -25.25 5.50
N LEU A 15 17.88 -24.99 5.12
CA LEU A 15 17.16 -23.80 5.54
C LEU A 15 16.22 -24.17 6.67
N GLU A 16 16.37 -23.48 7.80
CA GLU A 16 15.37 -23.51 8.85
C GLU A 16 14.10 -22.82 8.35
N ILE A 17 12.96 -23.41 8.70
CA ILE A 17 11.64 -22.83 8.43
C ILE A 17 11.34 -21.89 9.60
N ASP A 18 11.85 -20.67 9.47
CA ASP A 18 11.69 -19.56 10.42
C ASP A 18 11.23 -18.32 9.66
N ILE A 19 10.45 -17.43 10.27
CA ILE A 19 9.92 -16.25 9.58
C ILE A 19 11.01 -15.28 9.09
N TYR A 20 12.17 -15.25 9.78
CA TYR A 20 13.34 -14.48 9.41
C TYR A 20 14.26 -15.24 8.44
N SER A 21 13.91 -16.48 8.09
CA SER A 21 14.64 -17.28 7.11
C SER A 21 14.56 -16.63 5.72
N PRO A 22 15.60 -16.79 4.88
CA PRO A 22 15.60 -16.34 3.49
C PRO A 22 14.40 -16.85 2.66
N ILE A 23 13.77 -17.95 3.10
CA ILE A 23 12.54 -18.50 2.49
C ILE A 23 11.43 -17.46 2.41
N PHE A 24 11.30 -16.61 3.44
CA PHE A 24 10.23 -15.62 3.55
C PHE A 24 10.71 -14.20 3.28
N GLN A 25 11.95 -14.00 2.81
CA GLN A 25 12.49 -12.67 2.56
C GLN A 25 11.61 -11.87 1.61
N GLU A 26 11.19 -12.47 0.50
CA GLU A 26 10.30 -11.83 -0.47
C GLU A 26 8.94 -11.46 0.14
N MET A 27 8.44 -12.26 1.08
CA MET A 27 7.20 -11.94 1.82
C MET A 27 7.39 -10.74 2.73
N LEU A 28 8.50 -10.71 3.49
CA LEU A 28 8.82 -9.60 4.39
C LEU A 28 9.05 -8.30 3.62
N ASP A 29 9.78 -8.36 2.50
CA ASP A 29 10.06 -7.20 1.65
C ASP A 29 8.77 -6.62 1.06
N ASN A 30 7.88 -7.49 0.56
CA ASN A 30 6.58 -7.07 0.03
C ASN A 30 5.69 -6.47 1.13
N LEU A 31 5.67 -7.07 2.33
CA LEU A 31 4.92 -6.55 3.46
C LEU A 31 5.45 -5.18 3.89
N ASN A 32 6.77 -5.03 4.00
CA ASN A 32 7.41 -3.77 4.39
C ASN A 32 7.10 -2.65 3.40
N THR A 33 7.18 -2.95 2.10
CA THR A 33 6.83 -2.01 1.03
C THR A 33 5.41 -1.48 1.18
N GLU A 34 4.45 -2.36 1.47
CA GLU A 34 3.04 -1.96 1.65
C GLU A 34 2.79 -1.21 2.97
N ILE A 35 3.54 -1.52 4.03
CA ILE A 35 3.53 -0.75 5.28
C ILE A 35 3.97 0.69 5.02
N GLU A 36 5.14 0.89 4.41
CA GLU A 36 5.68 2.21 4.09
C GLU A 36 4.71 3.02 3.21
N ARG A 37 4.16 2.36 2.18
CA ARG A 37 3.19 2.98 1.28
C ARG A 37 1.91 3.41 2.00
N THR A 38 1.42 2.58 2.92
CA THR A 38 0.21 2.88 3.70
C THR A 38 0.45 4.05 4.64
N ILE A 39 1.56 4.04 5.37
CA ILE A 39 1.94 5.14 6.27
C ILE A 39 2.04 6.45 5.50
N LYS A 40 2.73 6.45 4.35
CA LYS A 40 2.87 7.65 3.51
C LYS A 40 1.51 8.23 3.11
N LYS A 41 0.58 7.39 2.67
CA LYS A 41 -0.77 7.81 2.26
C LYS A 41 -1.66 8.32 3.40
N VAL A 42 -1.47 7.78 4.61
CA VAL A 42 -2.17 8.29 5.81
C VAL A 42 -1.56 9.62 6.25
N TYR A 43 -0.23 9.74 6.21
CA TYR A 43 0.49 10.96 6.56
C TYR A 43 0.17 12.13 5.63
N ASP A 44 0.08 11.87 4.31
CA ASP A 44 -0.25 12.87 3.29
C ASP A 44 -1.74 13.33 3.36
N LYS A 45 -2.50 12.89 4.38
CA LYS A 45 -3.93 13.18 4.65
C LYS A 45 -4.91 12.73 3.58
N ASP A 46 -4.48 11.92 2.61
CA ASP A 46 -5.34 11.33 1.60
C ASP A 46 -6.31 10.27 2.19
N PHE A 47 -5.95 9.66 3.32
CA PHE A 47 -6.68 8.57 3.97
C PHE A 47 -6.61 8.68 5.51
N VAL A 48 -7.68 8.30 6.22
CA VAL A 48 -7.72 8.31 7.70
C VAL A 48 -6.92 7.15 8.30
N GLY A 49 -6.82 6.07 7.55
CA GLY A 49 -6.18 4.85 8.01
C GLY A 49 -6.08 3.82 6.89
N GLY A 50 -5.27 2.81 7.15
CA GLY A 50 -5.09 1.67 6.26
C GLY A 50 -5.04 0.36 7.03
N GLU A 51 -5.38 -0.71 6.34
CA GLU A 51 -5.36 -2.08 6.84
C GLU A 51 -4.57 -2.94 5.86
N ILE A 52 -3.65 -3.74 6.39
CA ILE A 52 -2.81 -4.65 5.61
C ILE A 52 -3.11 -6.08 6.05
N SER A 53 -3.45 -6.93 5.09
CA SER A 53 -3.75 -8.35 5.27
C SER A 53 -2.69 -9.20 4.59
N LEU A 54 -2.01 -10.05 5.36
CA LEU A 54 -1.10 -11.08 4.85
C LEU A 54 -1.78 -12.45 4.93
N LYS A 55 -1.87 -13.14 3.79
CA LYS A 55 -2.28 -14.55 3.73
C LYS A 55 -1.10 -15.40 3.32
N LEU A 56 -0.76 -16.41 4.11
CA LEU A 56 0.29 -17.38 3.83
C LEU A 56 -0.34 -18.76 3.68
N ASN A 57 -0.17 -19.37 2.51
CA ASN A 57 -0.57 -20.75 2.23
C ASN A 57 0.66 -21.64 2.26
N ILE A 58 0.57 -22.72 3.04
CA ILE A 58 1.65 -23.69 3.23
C ILE A 58 1.18 -25.05 2.73
N GLU A 59 1.89 -25.60 1.74
CA GLU A 59 1.60 -26.90 1.15
C GLU A 59 2.87 -27.77 1.16
N ILE A 60 2.72 -29.08 1.29
CA ILE A 60 3.83 -30.04 1.18
C ILE A 60 3.46 -31.13 0.16
N PRO A 61 3.38 -30.81 -1.14
CA PRO A 61 3.11 -31.79 -2.19
C PRO A 61 4.22 -32.86 -2.28
N LYS A 62 3.82 -34.06 -2.70
CA LYS A 62 4.76 -35.10 -3.15
C LYS A 62 5.33 -34.70 -4.51
N ALA A 63 6.63 -34.79 -4.67
CA ALA A 63 7.36 -34.48 -5.89
C ALA A 63 8.34 -35.61 -6.23
N PHE A 64 8.69 -35.73 -7.50
CA PHE A 64 9.65 -36.72 -8.00
C PHE A 64 10.80 -36.00 -8.69
N LYS A 65 12.02 -36.49 -8.49
CA LYS A 65 13.22 -36.00 -9.19
C LYS A 65 13.97 -37.18 -9.76
N GLU A 66 14.29 -37.11 -11.05
CA GLU A 66 15.04 -38.13 -11.76
C GLU A 66 16.53 -37.80 -11.70
N PHE A 67 17.32 -38.80 -11.32
CA PHE A 67 18.78 -38.69 -11.32
C PHE A 67 19.34 -39.75 -12.28
N PRO A 68 20.18 -39.35 -13.26
CA PRO A 68 20.91 -40.32 -14.06
C PRO A 68 21.91 -41.04 -13.17
N LYS A 69 21.86 -42.37 -13.16
CA LYS A 69 22.77 -43.24 -12.43
C LYS A 69 23.39 -44.22 -13.42
N LYS A 70 24.69 -44.51 -13.29
CA LYS A 70 25.28 -45.64 -14.00
C LYS A 70 25.00 -46.94 -13.25
N ASP A 71 24.53 -47.92 -14.00
CA ASP A 71 24.45 -49.33 -13.64
C ASP A 71 25.87 -49.91 -13.40
N GLU A 72 25.99 -51.03 -12.68
CA GLU A 72 27.21 -51.85 -12.57
C GLU A 72 27.79 -52.27 -13.93
N PHE A 73 26.96 -52.32 -14.98
CA PHE A 73 27.33 -52.60 -16.37
C PHE A 73 27.67 -51.33 -17.19
N GLY A 74 27.66 -50.14 -16.57
CA GLY A 74 28.03 -48.88 -17.22
C GLY A 74 26.93 -48.22 -18.07
N GLU A 75 25.74 -48.82 -18.14
CA GLU A 75 24.57 -48.23 -18.80
C GLU A 75 23.93 -47.12 -17.96
N MET A 76 23.44 -46.08 -18.63
CA MET A 76 22.78 -44.94 -17.98
C MET A 76 21.33 -45.32 -17.63
N THR A 77 21.07 -45.63 -16.36
CA THR A 77 19.73 -45.86 -15.81
C THR A 77 19.19 -44.62 -15.10
N VAL A 78 17.88 -44.43 -15.09
CA VAL A 78 17.23 -43.30 -14.39
C VAL A 78 16.70 -43.77 -13.04
N LYS A 79 17.17 -43.16 -11.95
CA LYS A 79 16.63 -43.40 -10.61
C LYS A 79 15.67 -42.28 -10.24
N THR A 80 14.40 -42.61 -10.06
CA THR A 80 13.39 -41.65 -9.58
C THR A 80 13.42 -41.57 -8.06
N TYR A 81 13.58 -40.37 -7.52
CA TYR A 81 13.54 -40.07 -6.09
C TYR A 81 12.25 -39.32 -5.74
N ALA A 82 11.42 -39.93 -4.89
CA ALA A 82 10.22 -39.28 -4.36
C ALA A 82 10.58 -38.47 -3.11
N TYR A 83 10.17 -37.21 -3.07
CA TYR A 83 10.41 -36.31 -1.94
C TYR A 83 9.18 -35.45 -1.64
N ARG A 84 9.13 -34.90 -0.43
CA ARG A 84 8.12 -33.93 -0.02
C ARG A 84 8.67 -32.54 -0.27
N ARG A 85 8.04 -31.79 -1.17
CA ARG A 85 8.48 -30.45 -1.54
C ARG A 85 7.68 -29.42 -0.74
N PRO A 86 8.31 -28.60 0.12
CA PRO A 86 7.61 -27.49 0.76
C PRO A 86 7.29 -26.41 -0.29
N ARG A 87 6.07 -25.88 -0.24
CA ARG A 87 5.59 -24.79 -1.09
C ARG A 87 4.91 -23.75 -0.21
N PHE A 88 5.46 -22.54 -0.23
CA PHE A 88 4.93 -21.38 0.49
C PHE A 88 4.42 -20.38 -0.55
N VAL A 89 3.18 -19.93 -0.41
CA VAL A 89 2.58 -18.91 -1.29
C VAL A 89 2.00 -17.82 -0.42
N HIS A 90 2.52 -16.60 -0.54
CA HIS A 90 2.01 -15.43 0.18
C HIS A 90 1.17 -14.52 -0.72
N LYS A 91 0.22 -13.83 -0.10
CA LYS A 91 -0.55 -12.74 -0.72
C LYS A 91 -0.70 -11.61 0.28
N VAL A 92 -0.18 -10.44 -0.09
CA VAL A 92 -0.33 -9.19 0.66
C VAL A 92 -1.46 -8.38 0.03
N THR A 93 -2.40 -7.90 0.83
CA THR A 93 -3.52 -7.05 0.38
C THR A 93 -3.62 -5.82 1.27
N THR A 94 -3.68 -4.65 0.66
CA THR A 94 -3.78 -3.37 1.38
C THR A 94 -5.12 -2.70 1.06
N THR A 95 -5.83 -2.26 2.10
CA THR A 95 -7.07 -1.50 1.98
C THR A 95 -6.91 -0.16 2.68
N LEU A 96 -7.29 0.93 2.02
CA LEU A 96 -7.16 2.29 2.56
C LEU A 96 -8.56 2.90 2.74
N LYS A 97 -8.81 3.53 3.89
CA LYS A 97 -10.08 4.19 4.20
C LYS A 97 -9.96 5.69 3.98
N LYS A 98 -10.73 6.24 3.03
CA LYS A 98 -10.72 7.67 2.70
C LYS A 98 -11.47 8.50 3.73
N GLN A 99 -10.98 9.71 3.98
CA GLN A 99 -11.74 10.77 4.65
C GLN A 99 -12.37 11.65 3.59
N PHE A 100 -13.68 11.91 3.68
CA PHE A 100 -14.28 13.05 2.99
C PHE A 100 -14.44 14.17 4.01
N LYS A 101 -13.51 15.13 4.00
CA LYS A 101 -13.67 16.42 4.68
C LYS A 101 -13.87 17.48 3.62
N GLN A 102 -15.07 18.02 3.57
CA GLN A 102 -15.38 19.23 2.81
C GLN A 102 -15.59 20.33 3.84
N GLU A 103 -14.53 21.05 4.15
CA GLU A 103 -14.55 22.22 5.03
C GLU A 103 -14.33 23.43 4.11
N GLY A 104 -15.36 24.28 4.02
CA GLY A 104 -15.33 25.55 3.33
C GLY A 104 -15.62 26.64 4.34
N GLU A 105 -14.68 27.55 4.51
CA GLU A 105 -14.85 28.75 5.32
C GLU A 105 -14.80 29.94 4.37
N TYR A 106 -15.91 30.65 4.29
CA TYR A 106 -16.01 31.93 3.61
C TYR A 106 -16.17 32.98 4.71
N GLU A 107 -15.06 33.60 5.09
CA GLU A 107 -15.05 34.74 5.99
C GLU A 107 -14.74 35.99 5.15
N ALA A 108 -15.68 36.91 5.10
CA ALA A 108 -15.54 38.21 4.48
C ALA A 108 -16.34 39.22 5.30
N GLU A 109 -15.78 40.40 5.55
CA GLU A 109 -16.48 41.54 6.17
C GLU A 109 -17.53 42.09 5.18
N ARG A 110 -18.64 41.35 5.05
CA ARG A 110 -19.76 41.65 4.16
C ARG A 110 -21.07 41.41 4.88
N GLU A 111 -22.01 42.33 4.70
CA GLU A 111 -23.36 42.20 5.23
C GLU A 111 -24.20 41.32 4.28
N ILE A 112 -24.98 40.38 4.83
CA ILE A 112 -25.89 39.55 4.03
C ILE A 112 -27.23 40.29 3.87
N LYS A 113 -27.61 40.61 2.64
CA LYS A 113 -28.93 41.16 2.29
C LYS A 113 -29.70 40.17 1.41
N VAL A 114 -31.02 40.22 1.49
CA VAL A 114 -31.91 39.44 0.61
C VAL A 114 -32.34 40.34 -0.54
N ASP A 115 -32.06 39.91 -1.77
CA ASP A 115 -32.49 40.61 -2.99
C ASP A 115 -34.00 40.39 -3.24
N ASP A 116 -34.60 41.17 -4.12
CA ASP A 116 -36.05 41.15 -4.40
C ASP A 116 -36.57 39.80 -4.96
N ASP A 117 -35.67 38.96 -5.48
CA ASP A 117 -35.92 37.58 -5.93
C ASP A 117 -35.70 36.51 -4.83
N GLY A 118 -35.51 36.92 -3.57
CA GLY A 118 -35.35 36.01 -2.43
C GLY A 118 -33.97 35.33 -2.35
N ARG A 119 -32.94 35.88 -3.02
CA ARG A 119 -31.57 35.36 -3.02
C ARG A 119 -30.70 36.14 -2.04
N PHE A 120 -29.87 35.43 -1.28
CA PHE A 120 -28.92 36.04 -0.35
C PHE A 120 -27.70 36.56 -1.11
N ILE A 121 -27.43 37.87 -1.02
CA ILE A 121 -26.27 38.54 -1.60
C ILE A 121 -25.39 39.13 -0.49
N ALA A 122 -24.06 38.97 -0.60
CA ALA A 122 -23.09 39.49 0.35
C ALA A 122 -22.52 40.83 -0.15
N VAL A 123 -22.93 41.94 0.46
CA VAL A 123 -22.52 43.31 0.09
C VAL A 123 -21.36 43.79 0.99
N PRO A 124 -20.42 44.60 0.50
CA PRO A 124 -19.36 45.17 1.33
C PRO A 124 -19.94 45.99 2.49
N VAL A 125 -19.32 45.90 3.67
CA VAL A 125 -19.68 46.74 4.83
C VAL A 125 -19.32 48.18 4.49
N GLU A 126 -20.33 49.05 4.36
CA GLU A 126 -20.11 50.48 4.17
C GLU A 126 -19.66 51.10 5.50
N ASP A 127 -18.60 51.90 5.45
CA ASP A 127 -18.04 52.62 6.60
C ASP A 127 -19.07 53.66 7.10
N PRO A 128 -19.60 53.55 8.33
CA PRO A 128 -20.62 54.47 8.83
C PRO A 128 -20.10 55.90 9.09
N GLN A 129 -18.82 56.18 8.84
CA GLN A 129 -18.22 57.50 8.98
C GLN A 129 -17.61 58.03 7.67
N VAL A 130 -18.44 58.22 6.65
CA VAL A 130 -18.18 59.27 5.65
C VAL A 130 -19.48 60.06 5.41
N SER A 131 -19.45 61.33 5.84
CA SER A 131 -20.37 62.40 5.44
C SER A 131 -21.79 62.45 6.05
N MET A 132 -21.90 62.83 7.33
CA MET A 132 -22.99 63.71 7.80
C MET A 132 -22.51 65.16 8.04
N PHE A 133 -21.27 65.47 7.63
CA PHE A 133 -20.67 66.79 7.68
C PHE A 133 -19.75 67.02 6.46
N ASP A 134 -20.29 66.86 5.25
CA ASP A 134 -19.86 67.77 4.18
C ASP A 134 -20.93 68.85 4.08
N GLU A 135 -20.52 70.03 4.51
CA GLU A 135 -21.33 71.15 4.92
C GLU A 135 -22.06 71.80 3.74
N ASN A 136 -23.20 72.41 4.06
CA ASN A 136 -23.82 73.41 3.20
C ASN A 136 -22.84 74.57 2.97
N GLU A 137 -22.42 74.80 1.71
CA GLU A 137 -22.37 76.12 1.03
C GLU A 137 -22.16 75.97 -0.48
#